data_AF-A0A381ULU3-F1
#
_entry.id   AF-A0A381ULU3-F1
#
_cell.length_a   1.000
_cell.length_b   1.000
_cell.length_c   1.000
_cell.angle_alpha   90.00
_cell.angle_beta   90.00
_cell.angle_gamma   90.00
#
_symmetry.space_group_name_H-M   'P 1'
#
loop_
_entity.id
_entity.type
_entity.pdbx_description
1 polymer ?
#
loop_
_entity_poly.entity_id
_entity_poly.type
_entity_poly.pdbx_seq_one_letter_code
_entity_poly.pdbx_strand_id
1 'polypeptide(L)'
;MVRARYVVESEEWQVQPITDDSSAAELLATGISAVETGDLMTAEAAAAKLKAMAEDDSPATGIMYREVAALVRLARGQGDAAVALMDEALEIVDGMRLPNGAANPVKPPYELYGEILLELDRPAEAVDMFATSLRRMAGRSRSLLGMARSAVRSGDHDAAGEHYARLLSNWQGRGALPGYEEASRFVQQTNEQ
;
A
#
# COMPACT_ATOMS: atom_id res chain seq x y z
N MET A 1 -1.26 -11.82 -12.78
CA MET A 1 -2.01 -11.31 -11.60
C MET A 1 -1.75 -12.06 -10.28
N VAL A 2 -1.85 -13.40 -10.21
CA VAL A 2 -1.70 -14.15 -8.92
C VAL A 2 -0.37 -13.87 -8.22
N ARG A 3 0.75 -13.88 -8.97
CA ARG A 3 2.09 -13.58 -8.42
C ARG A 3 2.21 -12.14 -7.91
N ALA A 4 1.77 -11.16 -8.70
CA ALA A 4 1.79 -9.75 -8.31
C ALA A 4 1.04 -9.52 -6.98
N ARG A 5 -0.12 -10.15 -6.83
CA ARG A 5 -0.86 -10.14 -5.57
C ARG A 5 -0.09 -10.79 -4.44
N TYR A 6 0.46 -11.99 -4.66
CA TYR A 6 1.26 -12.64 -3.65
C TYR A 6 2.39 -11.73 -3.14
N VAL A 7 3.21 -11.18 -4.05
CA VAL A 7 4.34 -10.29 -3.72
C VAL A 7 3.88 -9.09 -2.88
N VAL A 8 2.85 -8.37 -3.30
CA VAL A 8 2.37 -7.17 -2.57
C VAL A 8 1.72 -7.55 -1.24
N GLU A 9 1.01 -8.67 -1.16
CA GLU A 9 0.29 -9.06 0.06
C GLU A 9 1.20 -9.69 1.10
N SER A 10 2.27 -10.37 0.71
CA SER A 10 3.27 -10.94 1.62
C SER A 10 4.44 -9.99 1.90
N GLU A 11 4.64 -8.96 1.06
CA GLU A 11 5.86 -8.13 1.02
C GLU A 11 7.13 -8.97 0.78
N GLU A 12 6.99 -10.13 0.13
CA GLU A 12 8.13 -10.87 -0.40
C GLU A 12 8.57 -10.20 -1.70
N TRP A 13 9.25 -9.06 -1.57
CA TRP A 13 9.65 -8.19 -2.67
C TRP A 13 10.51 -8.94 -3.68
N GLN A 14 10.05 -8.92 -4.93
CA GLN A 14 10.67 -9.61 -6.05
C GLN A 14 10.60 -8.74 -7.28
N VAL A 15 11.75 -8.19 -7.67
CA VAL A 15 11.90 -7.50 -8.95
C VAL A 15 11.84 -8.54 -10.07
N GLN A 16 10.91 -8.36 -11.02
CA GLN A 16 10.77 -9.20 -12.20
C GLN A 16 11.26 -8.42 -13.45
N PRO A 17 11.69 -9.12 -14.51
CA PRO A 17 12.01 -8.47 -15.77
C PRO A 17 10.79 -7.73 -16.33
N ILE A 18 10.99 -6.48 -16.76
CA ILE A 18 10.00 -5.70 -17.49
C ILE A 18 10.10 -6.07 -18.97
N THR A 19 9.02 -6.60 -19.54
CA THR A 19 8.93 -7.06 -20.93
C THR A 19 7.73 -6.42 -21.62
N ASP A 20 7.64 -6.50 -22.95
CA ASP A 20 6.50 -5.99 -23.72
C ASP A 20 5.15 -6.53 -23.23
N ASP A 21 5.10 -7.80 -22.85
CA ASP A 21 3.91 -8.50 -22.37
C ASP A 21 3.58 -8.30 -20.87
N SER A 22 4.38 -7.52 -20.14
CA SER A 22 4.15 -7.30 -18.70
C SER A 22 2.81 -6.59 -18.47
N SER A 23 1.94 -7.21 -17.66
CA SER A 23 0.65 -6.60 -17.31
C SER A 23 0.82 -5.43 -16.32
N ALA A 24 -0.16 -4.52 -16.27
CA ALA A 24 -0.12 -3.38 -15.33
C ALA A 24 0.06 -3.84 -13.86
N ALA A 25 -0.60 -4.92 -13.45
CA ALA A 25 -0.46 -5.46 -12.10
C ALA A 25 0.96 -6.02 -11.83
N GLU A 26 1.61 -6.62 -12.84
CA GLU A 26 3.00 -7.09 -12.71
C GLU A 26 3.99 -5.93 -12.67
N LEU A 27 3.75 -4.88 -13.45
CA LEU A 27 4.55 -3.66 -13.41
C LEU A 27 4.41 -2.94 -12.07
N LEU A 28 3.19 -2.87 -11.50
CA LEU A 28 2.97 -2.32 -10.16
C LEU A 28 3.79 -3.09 -9.12
N ALA A 29 3.63 -4.42 -9.06
CA ALA A 29 4.35 -5.24 -8.08
C ALA A 29 5.87 -5.19 -8.26
N THR A 30 6.35 -5.15 -9.51
CA THR A 30 7.77 -4.98 -9.85
C THR A 30 8.28 -3.62 -9.42
N GLY A 31 7.52 -2.55 -9.68
CA GLY A 31 7.88 -1.18 -9.32
C GLY A 31 7.97 -0.97 -7.81
N ILE A 32 6.97 -1.46 -7.05
CA ILE A 32 7.00 -1.44 -5.58
C ILE A 32 8.20 -2.24 -5.07
N SER A 33 8.37 -3.49 -5.54
CA SER A 33 9.50 -4.33 -5.13
C SER A 33 10.85 -3.66 -5.42
N ALA A 34 10.97 -2.99 -6.55
CA ALA A 34 12.21 -2.33 -6.96
C ALA A 34 12.53 -1.13 -6.06
N VAL A 35 11.54 -0.35 -5.61
CA VAL A 35 11.76 0.70 -4.60
C VAL A 35 12.23 0.08 -3.28
N GLU A 36 11.54 -0.95 -2.82
CA GLU A 36 11.83 -1.63 -1.54
C GLU A 36 13.21 -2.29 -1.51
N THR A 37 13.71 -2.75 -2.67
CA THR A 37 15.06 -3.32 -2.80
C THR A 37 16.12 -2.31 -3.25
N GLY A 38 15.78 -1.02 -3.37
CA GLY A 38 16.70 0.05 -3.75
C GLY A 38 17.07 0.12 -5.25
N ASP A 39 16.42 -0.66 -6.11
CA ASP A 39 16.57 -0.61 -7.56
C ASP A 39 15.67 0.47 -8.19
N LEU A 40 16.01 1.73 -7.93
CA LEU A 40 15.23 2.86 -8.44
C LEU A 40 15.19 2.92 -9.98
N MET A 41 16.19 2.36 -10.66
CA MET A 41 16.22 2.31 -12.13
C MET A 41 15.10 1.43 -12.66
N THR A 42 14.91 0.24 -12.08
CA THR A 42 13.80 -0.65 -12.48
C THR A 42 12.44 -0.08 -12.05
N ALA A 43 12.35 0.57 -10.88
CA ALA A 43 11.13 1.24 -10.45
C ALA A 43 10.69 2.35 -11.43
N GLU A 44 11.64 3.16 -11.91
CA GLU A 44 11.38 4.19 -12.93
C GLU A 44 10.96 3.59 -14.27
N ALA A 45 11.60 2.50 -14.71
CA ALA A 45 11.20 1.79 -15.92
C ALA A 45 9.77 1.24 -15.82
N ALA A 46 9.39 0.69 -14.66
CA ALA A 46 8.03 0.21 -14.41
C ALA A 46 7.01 1.37 -14.46
N ALA A 47 7.30 2.49 -13.79
CA ALA A 47 6.46 3.67 -13.81
C ALA A 47 6.32 4.26 -15.24
N ALA A 48 7.41 4.34 -16.00
CA ALA A 48 7.38 4.83 -17.37
C ALA A 48 6.52 3.95 -18.28
N LYS A 49 6.62 2.63 -18.13
CA LYS A 49 5.80 1.69 -18.90
C LYS A 49 4.32 1.77 -18.51
N LEU A 50 4.01 1.83 -17.21
CA LEU A 50 2.64 2.04 -16.73
C LEU A 50 2.05 3.34 -17.27
N LYS A 51 2.84 4.42 -17.30
CA LYS A 51 2.42 5.70 -17.87
C LYS A 51 2.04 5.57 -19.35
N ALA A 52 2.88 4.90 -20.15
CA ALA A 52 2.60 4.67 -21.56
C ALA A 52 1.34 3.81 -21.79
N MET A 53 1.08 2.83 -20.92
CA MET A 53 -0.12 2.00 -21.00
C MET A 53 -1.40 2.74 -20.57
N ALA A 54 -1.29 3.74 -19.69
CA ALA A 54 -2.44 4.40 -19.10
C ALA A 54 -3.31 5.18 -20.11
N GLU A 55 -2.76 5.54 -21.28
CA GLU A 55 -3.51 6.26 -22.33
C GLU A 55 -4.56 5.37 -23.01
N ASP A 56 -4.28 4.07 -23.16
CA ASP A 56 -5.09 3.14 -23.97
C ASP A 56 -5.80 2.03 -23.15
N ASP A 57 -5.46 1.87 -21.87
CA ASP A 57 -5.91 0.74 -21.05
C ASP A 57 -7.08 1.09 -20.13
N SER A 58 -6.81 1.37 -18.86
CA SER A 58 -7.85 1.58 -17.85
C SER A 58 -7.47 2.65 -16.82
N PRO A 59 -8.47 3.28 -16.16
CA PRO A 59 -8.20 4.19 -15.04
C PRO A 59 -7.30 3.57 -13.95
N ALA A 60 -7.42 2.26 -13.72
CA ALA A 60 -6.58 1.53 -12.76
C ALA A 60 -5.10 1.56 -13.14
N THR A 61 -4.77 1.52 -14.43
CA THR A 61 -3.38 1.60 -14.92
C THR A 61 -2.79 3.00 -14.70
N GLY A 62 -3.59 4.05 -14.89
CA GLY A 62 -3.22 5.43 -14.55
C GLY A 62 -3.01 5.66 -13.05
N ILE A 63 -3.72 4.92 -12.21
CA ILE A 63 -3.50 4.90 -10.75
C ILE A 63 -2.17 4.18 -10.44
N MET A 64 -1.96 2.97 -10.98
CA MET A 64 -0.73 2.20 -10.74
C MET A 64 0.54 2.95 -11.14
N TYR A 65 0.49 3.70 -12.25
CA TYR A 65 1.57 4.61 -12.63
C TYR A 65 1.92 5.58 -11.49
N ARG A 66 0.90 6.26 -10.95
CA ARG A 66 1.07 7.26 -9.89
C ARG A 66 1.56 6.65 -8.59
N GLU A 67 1.09 5.45 -8.25
CA GLU A 67 1.57 4.69 -7.09
C GLU A 67 3.08 4.43 -7.16
N VAL A 68 3.57 3.85 -8.27
CA VAL A 68 5.02 3.59 -8.43
C VAL A 68 5.81 4.91 -8.53
N ALA A 69 5.29 5.90 -9.26
CA ALA A 69 5.95 7.19 -9.39
C ALA A 69 6.07 7.90 -8.03
N ALA A 70 5.04 7.85 -7.19
CA ALA A 70 5.04 8.44 -5.85
C ALA A 70 6.10 7.79 -4.96
N LEU A 71 6.19 6.46 -4.97
CA LEU A 71 7.22 5.73 -4.24
C LEU A 71 8.63 6.08 -4.71
N VAL A 72 8.86 6.23 -6.02
CA VAL A 72 10.15 6.70 -6.56
C VAL A 72 10.48 8.12 -6.08
N ARG A 73 9.49 9.03 -6.04
CA ARG A 73 9.69 10.40 -5.51
C ARG A 73 10.04 10.37 -4.02
N LEU A 74 9.30 9.60 -3.25
CA LEU A 74 9.51 9.44 -1.82
C LEU A 74 10.92 8.91 -1.52
N ALA A 75 11.36 7.85 -2.20
CA ALA A 75 12.70 7.28 -2.06
C ALA A 75 13.84 8.26 -2.41
N ARG A 76 13.54 9.34 -3.15
CA ARG A 76 14.48 10.43 -3.46
C ARG A 76 14.40 11.61 -2.51
N GLY A 77 13.63 11.51 -1.42
CA GLY A 77 13.38 12.60 -0.48
C GLY A 77 12.44 13.67 -1.03
N GLN A 78 11.68 13.38 -2.09
CA GLN A 78 10.77 14.33 -2.74
C GLN A 78 9.34 14.14 -2.21
N GLY A 79 9.16 14.28 -0.90
CA GLY A 79 7.90 13.99 -0.19
C GLY A 79 6.69 14.72 -0.77
N ASP A 80 6.78 16.04 -0.99
CA ASP A 80 5.68 16.84 -1.55
C ASP A 80 5.27 16.36 -2.96
N ALA A 81 6.25 15.92 -3.76
CA ALA A 81 5.97 15.38 -5.09
C ALA A 81 5.32 13.99 -5.03
N ALA A 82 5.65 13.18 -4.03
CA ALA A 82 5.00 11.90 -3.79
C ALA A 82 3.53 12.09 -3.38
N VAL A 83 3.27 13.03 -2.48
CA VAL A 83 1.94 13.44 -2.01
C VAL A 83 1.09 13.90 -3.20
N ALA A 84 1.60 14.82 -4.03
CA ALA A 84 0.87 15.31 -5.20
C ALA A 84 0.48 14.19 -6.19
N LEU A 85 1.36 13.21 -6.42
CA LEU A 85 1.05 12.05 -7.26
C LEU A 85 -0.05 11.16 -6.67
N MET A 86 -0.05 11.00 -5.35
CA MET A 86 -1.11 10.23 -4.67
C MET A 86 -2.44 10.97 -4.66
N ASP A 87 -2.44 12.31 -4.52
CA ASP A 87 -3.66 13.12 -4.65
C ASP A 87 -4.28 12.92 -6.05
N GLU A 88 -3.49 13.00 -7.12
CA GLU A 88 -3.97 12.70 -8.48
C GLU A 88 -4.49 11.26 -8.62
N ALA A 89 -3.90 10.29 -7.91
CA ALA A 89 -4.37 8.91 -7.93
C ALA A 89 -5.74 8.78 -7.26
N LEU A 90 -5.96 9.51 -6.15
CA LEU A 90 -7.24 9.54 -5.45
C LEU A 90 -8.34 10.21 -6.26
N GLU A 91 -8.04 11.28 -7.01
CA GLU A 91 -9.00 11.90 -7.92
C GLU A 91 -9.59 10.89 -8.92
N ILE A 92 -8.76 9.96 -9.42
CA ILE A 92 -9.22 8.89 -10.31
C ILE A 92 -10.06 7.87 -9.54
N VAL A 93 -9.59 7.38 -8.39
CA VAL A 93 -10.29 6.37 -7.58
C VAL A 93 -11.65 6.86 -7.09
N ASP A 94 -11.78 8.14 -6.77
CA ASP A 94 -13.04 8.72 -6.32
C ASP A 94 -14.10 8.81 -7.41
N GLY A 95 -13.67 8.88 -8.67
CA GLY A 95 -14.55 8.69 -9.82
C GLY A 95 -14.98 7.24 -10.07
N MET A 96 -14.34 6.26 -9.41
CA MET A 96 -14.59 4.84 -9.62
C MET A 96 -15.62 4.26 -8.65
N ARG A 97 -16.36 3.24 -9.11
CA ARG A 97 -17.23 2.44 -8.24
C ARG A 97 -16.40 1.77 -7.15
N LEU A 98 -17.05 1.51 -6.01
CA LEU A 98 -16.45 0.69 -4.96
C LEU A 98 -16.01 -0.68 -5.52
N PRO A 99 -14.88 -1.22 -5.05
CA PRO A 99 -14.37 -2.51 -5.52
C PRO A 99 -15.41 -3.63 -5.31
N ASN A 100 -15.65 -4.41 -6.36
CA ASN A 100 -16.46 -5.63 -6.31
C ASN A 100 -15.54 -6.83 -6.47
N GLY A 101 -15.12 -7.42 -5.36
CA GLY A 101 -14.18 -8.54 -5.34
C GLY A 101 -12.76 -8.12 -4.99
N ALA A 102 -11.76 -8.77 -5.60
CA ALA A 102 -10.37 -8.53 -5.27
C ALA A 102 -9.94 -7.10 -5.64
N ALA A 103 -9.05 -6.51 -4.83
CA ALA A 103 -8.54 -5.17 -5.05
C ALA A 103 -7.91 -5.00 -6.44
N ASN A 104 -8.29 -3.94 -7.14
CA ASN A 104 -7.65 -3.46 -8.36
C ASN A 104 -7.56 -1.92 -8.31
N PRO A 105 -6.36 -1.33 -8.20
CA PRO A 105 -5.05 -1.98 -8.20
C PRO A 105 -4.83 -2.96 -7.04
N VAL A 106 -3.85 -3.84 -7.20
CA VAL A 106 -3.54 -4.88 -6.20
C VAL A 106 -3.16 -4.24 -4.86
N LYS A 107 -2.40 -3.14 -4.91
CA LYS A 107 -2.20 -2.22 -3.80
C LYS A 107 -3.31 -1.15 -3.84
N PRO A 108 -4.19 -1.02 -2.84
CA PRO A 108 -5.20 0.04 -2.87
C PRO A 108 -4.56 1.43 -2.69
N PRO A 109 -4.97 2.47 -3.45
CA PRO A 109 -4.31 3.78 -3.39
C PRO A 109 -4.40 4.50 -2.05
N TYR A 110 -5.55 4.42 -1.36
CA TYR A 110 -5.68 4.94 0.01
C TYR A 110 -4.80 4.19 1.01
N GLU A 111 -4.55 2.89 0.80
CA GLU A 111 -3.63 2.13 1.64
C GLU A 111 -2.20 2.60 1.42
N LEU A 112 -1.76 2.71 0.16
CA LEU A 112 -0.42 3.19 -0.16
C LEU A 112 -0.18 4.62 0.30
N TYR A 113 -1.17 5.49 0.15
CA TYR A 113 -1.03 6.88 0.56
C TYR A 113 -0.88 7.00 2.09
N GLY A 114 -1.64 6.22 2.85
CA GLY A 114 -1.45 6.13 4.30
C GLY A 114 -0.02 5.69 4.68
N GLU A 115 0.57 4.74 3.95
CA GLU A 115 1.95 4.29 4.17
C GLU A 115 2.98 5.38 3.85
N ILE A 116 2.81 6.08 2.73
CA ILE A 116 3.64 7.23 2.34
C ILE A 116 3.57 8.34 3.41
N LEU A 117 2.37 8.65 3.90
CA LEU A 117 2.18 9.66 4.94
C LEU A 117 2.82 9.24 6.27
N LEU A 118 2.80 7.95 6.61
CA LEU A 118 3.53 7.44 7.77
C LEU A 118 5.03 7.64 7.61
N GLU A 119 5.60 7.32 6.45
CA GLU A 119 7.03 7.53 6.18
C GLU A 119 7.44 9.01 6.27
N LEU A 120 6.53 9.91 5.89
CA LEU A 120 6.69 11.37 6.00
C LEU A 120 6.39 11.96 7.39
N ASP A 121 6.20 11.12 8.43
CA ASP A 121 5.86 11.57 9.78
C ASP A 121 4.54 12.35 9.92
N ARG A 122 3.54 11.95 9.13
CA ARG A 122 2.18 12.53 9.12
C ARG A 122 1.12 11.51 9.57
N PRO A 123 1.19 10.98 10.82
CA PRO A 123 0.32 9.89 11.26
C PRO A 123 -1.16 10.25 11.34
N ALA A 124 -1.51 11.50 11.67
CA ALA A 124 -2.90 11.94 11.71
C ALA A 124 -3.57 11.86 10.34
N GLU A 125 -2.87 12.28 9.29
CA GLU A 125 -3.39 12.20 7.91
C GLU A 125 -3.39 10.76 7.38
N ALA A 126 -2.43 9.94 7.82
CA ALA A 126 -2.41 8.52 7.50
C ALA A 126 -3.65 7.80 8.07
N VAL A 127 -4.12 8.14 9.27
CA VAL A 127 -5.38 7.62 9.84
C VAL A 127 -6.54 7.84 8.88
N ASP A 128 -6.68 9.05 8.33
CA ASP A 128 -7.79 9.36 7.40
C ASP A 128 -7.73 8.52 6.11
N MET A 129 -6.53 8.28 5.60
CA MET A 129 -6.30 7.43 4.42
C MET A 129 -6.65 5.96 4.72
N PHE A 130 -6.15 5.40 5.81
CA PHE A 130 -6.47 4.02 6.18
C PHE A 130 -7.95 3.84 6.55
N ALA A 131 -8.58 4.82 7.19
CA ALA A 131 -10.01 4.79 7.49
C ALA A 131 -10.83 4.73 6.19
N THR A 132 -10.44 5.52 5.18
CA THR A 132 -11.07 5.50 3.86
C THR A 132 -10.84 4.17 3.14
N SER A 133 -9.62 3.64 3.20
CA SER A 133 -9.29 2.31 2.66
C SER A 133 -10.18 1.22 3.28
N LEU A 134 -10.34 1.21 4.60
CA LEU A 134 -11.16 0.22 5.32
C LEU A 134 -12.66 0.39 5.07
N ARG A 135 -13.16 1.60 4.78
CA ARG A 135 -14.55 1.80 4.32
C ARG A 135 -14.78 1.22 2.92
N ARG A 136 -13.80 1.36 2.01
CA ARG A 136 -13.90 0.82 0.64
C ARG A 136 -13.64 -0.68 0.59
N MET A 137 -12.81 -1.20 1.48
CA MET A 137 -12.40 -2.61 1.57
C MET A 137 -12.38 -3.07 3.03
N ALA A 138 -13.56 -3.40 3.57
CA ALA A 138 -13.71 -3.81 4.95
C ALA A 138 -12.82 -5.01 5.31
N GLY A 139 -12.05 -4.88 6.39
CA GLY A 139 -11.17 -5.95 6.88
C GLY A 139 -9.89 -6.16 6.06
N ARG A 140 -9.52 -5.22 5.17
CA ARG A 140 -8.23 -5.24 4.45
C ARG A 140 -7.05 -5.27 5.44
N SER A 141 -6.35 -6.41 5.53
CA SER A 141 -5.29 -6.61 6.53
C SER A 141 -4.16 -5.59 6.49
N ARG A 142 -3.62 -5.24 5.31
CA ARG A 142 -2.53 -4.26 5.22
C ARG A 142 -2.98 -2.87 5.69
N SER A 143 -4.21 -2.45 5.35
CA SER A 143 -4.81 -1.22 5.87
C SER A 143 -5.08 -1.27 7.39
N LEU A 144 -5.42 -2.43 7.97
CA LEU A 144 -5.53 -2.58 9.43
C LEU A 144 -4.16 -2.41 10.12
N LEU A 145 -3.09 -2.97 9.53
CA LEU A 145 -1.72 -2.79 10.03
C LEU A 145 -1.31 -1.31 9.99
N GLY A 146 -1.52 -0.64 8.85
CA GLY A 146 -1.23 0.78 8.70
C GLY A 146 -2.04 1.67 9.65
N MET A 147 -3.33 1.38 9.84
CA MET A 147 -4.18 2.07 10.80
C MET A 147 -3.65 1.93 12.23
N ALA A 148 -3.30 0.70 12.65
CA ALA A 148 -2.79 0.45 13.99
C ALA A 148 -1.46 1.20 14.23
N ARG A 149 -0.53 1.16 13.27
CA ARG A 149 0.73 1.93 13.32
C ARG A 149 0.50 3.44 13.42
N SER A 150 -0.50 3.95 12.69
CA SER A 150 -0.87 5.37 12.73
C SER A 150 -1.43 5.77 14.09
N ALA A 151 -2.28 4.92 14.67
CA ALA A 151 -2.84 5.12 16.00
C ALA A 151 -1.75 5.11 17.09
N VAL A 152 -0.81 4.16 17.05
CA VAL A 152 0.36 4.13 17.97
C VAL A 152 1.14 5.44 17.91
N ARG A 153 1.45 5.93 16.72
CA ARG A 153 2.21 7.18 16.53
C ARG A 153 1.44 8.43 16.93
N SER A 154 0.11 8.35 16.96
CA SER A 154 -0.77 9.41 17.42
C SER A 154 -1.07 9.33 18.92
N GLY A 155 -0.58 8.30 19.62
CA GLY A 155 -0.81 8.07 21.05
C GLY A 155 -2.15 7.42 21.39
N ASP A 156 -2.93 6.98 20.39
CA ASP A 156 -4.20 6.28 20.59
C ASP A 156 -3.96 4.76 20.68
N HIS A 157 -3.48 4.34 21.85
CA HIS A 157 -3.10 2.94 22.09
C HIS A 157 -4.31 1.98 22.14
N ASP A 158 -5.48 2.47 22.55
CA ASP A 158 -6.72 1.68 22.58
C ASP A 158 -7.13 1.34 21.15
N ALA A 159 -7.22 2.34 20.26
CA ALA A 159 -7.54 2.11 18.85
C ALA A 159 -6.49 1.23 18.16
N ALA A 160 -5.20 1.42 18.48
CA ALA A 160 -4.14 0.56 17.96
C ALA A 160 -4.36 -0.91 18.35
N GLY A 161 -4.71 -1.17 19.62
CA GLY A 161 -4.99 -2.51 20.13
C GLY A 161 -6.14 -3.18 19.40
N GLU A 162 -7.24 -2.46 19.18
CA GLU A 162 -8.40 -2.97 18.43
C GLU A 162 -8.04 -3.36 16.99
N HIS A 163 -7.31 -2.50 16.28
CA HIS A 163 -6.91 -2.75 14.89
C HIS A 163 -5.89 -3.89 14.77
N TYR A 164 -4.90 -3.97 15.66
CA TYR A 164 -3.97 -5.10 15.71
C TYR A 164 -4.67 -6.42 16.06
N ALA A 165 -5.61 -6.42 17.02
CA ALA A 165 -6.38 -7.62 17.35
C ALA A 165 -7.19 -8.11 16.14
N ARG A 166 -7.83 -7.19 15.40
CA ARG A 166 -8.54 -7.53 14.17
C ARG A 166 -7.61 -8.05 13.09
N LEU A 167 -6.43 -7.46 12.93
CA LEU A 167 -5.40 -7.93 12.00
C LEU A 167 -4.97 -9.38 12.31
N LEU A 168 -4.64 -9.67 13.57
CA LEU A 168 -4.25 -11.02 14.00
C LEU A 168 -5.37 -12.04 13.77
N SER A 169 -6.64 -11.65 13.94
CA SER A 169 -7.77 -12.51 13.59
C SER A 169 -7.80 -12.85 12.09
N ASN A 170 -7.42 -11.93 11.20
CA ASN A 170 -7.34 -12.20 9.76
C ASN A 170 -6.12 -13.06 9.40
N TRP A 171 -5.05 -12.97 10.17
CA TRP A 171 -3.77 -13.65 9.93
C TRP A 171 -3.56 -14.90 10.78
N GLN A 172 -4.64 -15.50 11.31
CA GLN A 172 -4.54 -16.77 12.03
C GLN A 172 -3.76 -17.82 11.22
N GLY A 173 -2.72 -18.39 11.83
CA GLY A 173 -1.83 -19.37 11.20
C GLY A 173 -0.83 -18.79 10.19
N ARG A 174 -0.70 -17.46 10.07
CA ARG A 174 0.21 -16.77 9.14
C ARG A 174 1.29 -15.96 9.86
N GLY A 175 1.94 -16.57 10.86
CA GLY A 175 2.92 -15.90 11.73
C GLY A 175 4.16 -15.33 11.03
N ALA A 176 4.43 -15.73 9.79
CA ALA A 176 5.55 -15.25 8.98
C ALA A 176 5.27 -13.93 8.24
N LEU A 177 4.04 -13.43 8.23
CA LEU A 177 3.72 -12.17 7.54
C LEU A 177 4.35 -10.97 8.28
N PRO A 178 4.98 -10.03 7.56
CA PRO A 178 5.51 -8.80 8.15
C PRO A 178 4.43 -8.04 8.94
N GLY A 179 4.76 -7.64 10.17
CA GLY A 179 3.84 -6.99 11.10
C GLY A 179 3.07 -7.95 12.02
N TYR A 180 3.13 -9.28 11.83
CA TYR A 180 2.45 -10.22 12.72
C TYR A 180 3.04 -10.20 14.14
N GLU A 181 4.37 -10.27 14.28
CA GLU A 181 5.03 -10.24 15.59
C GLU A 181 4.83 -8.89 16.31
N GLU A 182 4.87 -7.80 15.55
CA GLU A 182 4.57 -6.44 16.04
C GLU A 182 3.17 -6.38 16.65
N ALA A 183 2.15 -6.79 15.89
CA ALA A 183 0.76 -6.82 16.33
C ALA A 183 0.57 -7.73 17.56
N SER A 184 1.18 -8.93 17.52
CA SER A 184 1.10 -9.90 18.62
C SER A 184 1.67 -9.35 19.91
N ARG A 185 2.85 -8.72 19.84
CA ARG A 185 3.51 -8.12 21.00
C ARG A 185 2.69 -6.96 21.57
N PHE A 186 2.16 -6.09 20.71
CA PHE A 186 1.34 -4.96 21.14
C PHE A 186 0.10 -5.43 21.92
N VAL A 187 -0.68 -6.34 21.33
CA VAL A 187 -1.91 -6.86 21.96
C VAL A 187 -1.62 -7.59 23.28
N GLN A 188 -0.52 -8.34 23.37
CA GLN A 188 -0.11 -8.98 24.63
C GLN A 188 0.19 -7.96 25.73
N GLN A 189 0.94 -6.91 25.40
CA GLN A 189 1.31 -5.86 26.36
C GLN A 189 0.12 -5.03 26.84
N THR A 190 -0.87 -4.78 25.98
CA THR A 190 -2.08 -4.06 26.37
C THR A 190 -2.97 -4.89 27.30
N ASN A 191 -3.01 -6.22 27.12
CA ASN A 191 -3.82 -7.11 27.97
C ASN A 191 -3.23 -7.35 29.38
N GLU A 192 -1.96 -7.01 29.58
CA GLU A 192 -1.25 -7.16 30.87
C GLU A 192 -1.29 -5.89 31.74
N GLN A 193 -1.84 -4.79 31.22
CA GLN A 193 -2.01 -3.49 31.91
C GLN A 193 -3.42 -3.35 32.48
#